data_AF-X6MFC0-F1
#
_entry.id   AF-X6MFC0-F1
#
_cell.length_a   1.000
_cell.length_b   1.000
_cell.length_c   1.000
_cell.angle_alpha   90.00
_cell.angle_beta   90.00
_cell.angle_gamma   90.00
#
_symmetry.space_group_name_H-M   'P 1'
#
loop_
_entity.id
_entity.type
_entity.pdbx_description
1 polymer ?
#
loop_
_entity_poly.entity_id
_entity_poly.type
_entity_poly.pdbx_seq_one_letter_code
_entity_poly.pdbx_strand_id
1 'polypeptide(L)'
;MKYVRSVIEKELNRKVEDVFLRIDEKPLGAASIGQAHRAILNNATKDEVCIKLQYPEMEKMFRADLSAIRRFVTWLEPGIGEAMAEMESQFLE
;
A
#
# COMPACT_ATOMS: atom_id res chain seq x y z
N MET A 1 10.99 -7.34 -12.34
CA MET A 1 11.00 -5.90 -12.71
C MET A 1 9.65 -5.27 -13.05
N LYS A 2 8.86 -5.78 -14.03
CA LYS A 2 7.69 -5.04 -14.58
C LYS A 2 6.70 -4.55 -13.51
N TYR A 3 6.33 -5.42 -12.56
CA TYR A 3 5.39 -5.09 -11.50
C TYR A 3 5.88 -3.97 -10.57
N VAL A 4 7.10 -4.10 -10.01
CA VAL A 4 7.71 -3.08 -9.13
C VAL A 4 7.72 -1.71 -9.80
N ARG A 5 8.17 -1.67 -11.06
CA ARG A 5 8.22 -0.44 -11.85
C ARG A 5 6.83 0.12 -12.09
N SER A 6 5.88 -0.72 -12.54
CA SER A 6 4.52 -0.25 -12.83
C SER A 6 3.79 0.32 -11.61
N VAL A 7 4.01 -0.25 -10.42
CA VAL A 7 3.42 0.29 -9.18
C VAL A 7 4.02 1.65 -8.86
N ILE A 8 5.35 1.77 -8.90
CA ILE A 8 6.04 3.04 -8.63
C ILE A 8 5.61 4.13 -9.61
N GLU A 9 5.56 3.81 -10.90
CA GLU A 9 5.19 4.79 -11.94
C GLU A 9 3.74 5.25 -11.81
N LYS A 10 2.85 4.32 -11.46
CA LYS A 10 1.44 4.63 -11.20
C LYS A 10 1.28 5.56 -10.00
N GLU A 11 1.95 5.28 -8.88
CA GLU A 11 1.82 6.07 -7.65
C GLU A 11 2.51 7.45 -7.75
N LEU A 12 3.67 7.52 -8.41
CA LEU A 12 4.42 8.77 -8.54
C LEU A 12 4.03 9.60 -9.76
N ASN A 13 3.23 9.04 -10.67
CA ASN A 13 2.86 9.63 -11.96
C ASN A 13 4.09 10.12 -12.77
N ARG A 14 5.19 9.38 -12.70
CA ARG A 14 6.50 9.69 -13.29
C ARG A 14 7.18 8.38 -13.69
N LYS A 15 8.12 8.42 -14.65
CA LYS A 15 8.91 7.23 -14.98
C LYS A 15 9.85 6.89 -13.83
N VAL A 16 10.12 5.61 -13.60
CA VAL A 16 11.05 5.18 -12.54
C VAL A 16 12.41 5.85 -12.69
N GLU A 17 12.90 5.96 -13.91
CA GLU A 17 14.22 6.52 -14.24
C GLU A 17 14.33 8.02 -13.89
N ASP A 18 13.21 8.74 -13.82
CA ASP A 18 13.20 10.16 -13.44
C ASP A 18 13.39 10.36 -11.92
N VAL A 19 13.21 9.31 -11.12
CA VAL A 19 13.20 9.35 -9.65
C VAL A 19 14.32 8.52 -9.04
N PHE A 20 14.65 7.38 -9.65
CA PHE A 20 15.62 6.42 -9.11
C PHE A 20 16.71 6.12 -10.14
N LEU A 21 17.97 6.18 -9.71
CA LEU A 21 19.12 5.70 -10.49
C LEU A 21 19.13 4.18 -10.55
N ARG A 22 18.68 3.53 -9.48
CA ARG A 22 18.66 2.07 -9.34
C ARG A 22 17.59 1.64 -8.36
N ILE A 23 16.94 0.53 -8.65
CA ILE A 23 16.08 -0.22 -7.73
C ILE A 23 16.51 -1.67 -7.78
N ASP A 24 16.74 -2.28 -6.63
CA ASP A 24 17.08 -3.70 -6.55
C ASP A 24 15.82 -4.56 -6.78
N GLU A 25 15.92 -5.52 -7.71
CA GLU A 25 14.76 -6.34 -8.08
C GLU A 25 14.31 -7.27 -6.96
N LYS A 26 15.27 -7.79 -6.20
CA LYS A 26 15.02 -8.68 -5.10
C LYS A 26 14.58 -7.84 -3.91
N PRO A 27 13.39 -8.10 -3.34
CA PRO A 27 12.99 -7.41 -2.12
C PRO A 27 13.98 -7.75 -1.00
N LEU A 28 14.22 -6.77 -0.13
CA LEU A 28 14.88 -6.98 1.15
C LEU A 28 14.04 -7.92 2.04
N GLY A 29 12.72 -7.90 1.86
CA GLY A 29 11.78 -8.79 2.52
C GLY A 29 10.35 -8.28 2.44
N ALA A 30 9.46 -8.98 3.14
CA ALA A 30 8.09 -8.51 3.37
C ALA A 30 8.08 -7.30 4.30
N ALA A 31 7.11 -6.41 4.10
CA ALA A 31 6.92 -5.19 4.87
C ALA A 31 5.41 -5.02 5.18
N SER A 32 4.91 -5.79 6.16
CA SER A 32 3.48 -5.84 6.50
C SER A 32 2.65 -6.16 5.25
N ILE A 33 1.85 -5.22 4.77
CA ILE A 33 0.98 -5.31 3.59
C ILE A 33 1.71 -5.10 2.24
N GLY A 34 3.03 -5.31 2.22
CA GLY A 34 3.84 -5.00 1.04
C GLY A 34 5.23 -5.63 1.09
N GLN A 35 6.11 -5.08 0.27
CA GLN A 35 7.51 -5.50 0.12
C GLN A 35 8.44 -4.29 0.26
N ALA A 36 9.63 -4.51 0.82
CA ALA A 36 10.68 -3.48 0.94
C ALA A 36 11.78 -3.71 -0.10
N HIS A 37 12.19 -2.65 -0.80
CA HIS A 37 13.26 -2.68 -1.81
C HIS A 37 14.32 -1.64 -1.52
N ARG A 38 15.59 -1.99 -1.75
CA ARG A 38 16.69 -1.03 -1.76
C ARG A 38 16.68 -0.26 -3.08
N ALA A 39 16.94 1.04 -3.02
CA ALA A 39 17.05 1.89 -4.20
C ALA A 39 18.02 3.06 -3.97
N ILE A 40 18.43 3.70 -5.05
CA ILE A 40 19.24 4.91 -5.06
C ILE A 40 18.46 6.00 -5.78
N LEU A 41 18.30 7.17 -5.16
CA LEU A 41 17.61 8.31 -5.75
C LEU A 41 18.40 8.92 -6.92
N ASN A 42 17.67 9.39 -7.93
CA ASN A 42 18.20 10.19 -9.03
C ASN A 42 18.24 11.68 -8.65
N ASN A 43 19.08 11.99 -7.66
CA ASN A 43 19.37 13.34 -7.19
C ASN A 43 20.89 13.56 -7.14
N ALA A 44 21.32 14.77 -6.76
CA ALA A 44 22.73 15.14 -6.72
C ALA A 44 23.54 14.33 -5.67
N THR A 45 22.90 14.00 -4.54
CA THR A 45 23.50 13.29 -3.40
C THR A 45 23.54 11.77 -3.58
N LYS A 46 22.70 11.23 -4.47
CA LYS A 46 22.54 9.78 -4.74
C LYS A 46 22.19 9.00 -3.47
N ASP A 47 21.23 9.51 -2.72
CA ASP A 47 20.85 8.93 -1.43
C ASP A 47 20.33 7.50 -1.59
N GLU A 48 20.79 6.62 -0.71
CA GLU A 48 20.29 5.25 -0.61
C GLU A 48 19.01 5.23 0.23
N VAL A 49 17.96 4.62 -0.31
CA VAL A 49 16.62 4.61 0.30
C VAL A 49 16.02 3.20 0.31
N CYS A 50 15.08 3.00 1.23
CA CYS A 50 14.21 1.82 1.26
C CYS A 50 12.82 2.21 0.76
N ILE A 51 12.38 1.59 -0.34
CA ILE A 51 11.05 1.79 -0.90
C ILE A 51 10.14 0.67 -0.37
N LYS A 52 9.06 1.06 0.31
CA LYS A 52 7.98 0.12 0.66
C LYS A 52 6.89 0.17 -0.41
N LEU A 53 6.63 -0.96 -1.07
CA LEU A 53 5.61 -1.11 -2.10
C LEU A 53 4.46 -1.95 -1.55
N GLN A 54 3.27 -1.37 -1.51
CA GLN A 54 2.04 -2.10 -1.13
C GLN A 54 1.67 -3.13 -2.22
N TYR A 55 1.11 -4.28 -1.84
CA TYR A 55 0.55 -5.20 -2.84
C TYR A 55 -0.75 -4.62 -3.43
N PRO A 56 -1.00 -4.72 -4.74
CA PRO A 56 -2.12 -4.04 -5.41
C PRO A 56 -3.47 -4.55 -4.92
N GLU A 57 -3.55 -5.79 -4.43
CA GLU A 57 -4.78 -6.37 -3.90
C GLU A 57 -5.09 -5.93 -2.46
N MET A 58 -4.18 -5.23 -1.78
CA MET A 58 -4.33 -4.92 -0.35
C MET A 58 -5.54 -4.05 -0.05
N GLU A 59 -5.82 -3.05 -0.88
CA GLU A 59 -6.99 -2.19 -0.65
C GLU A 59 -8.29 -3.01 -0.69
N LYS A 60 -8.41 -3.90 -1.68
CA LYS A 60 -9.57 -4.77 -1.82
C LYS A 60 -9.70 -5.73 -0.63
N MET A 61 -8.59 -6.34 -0.19
CA MET A 61 -8.58 -7.25 0.96
C MET A 61 -8.95 -6.49 2.24
N PHE A 62 -8.38 -5.31 2.44
CA PHE A 62 -8.68 -4.48 3.61
C PHE A 62 -10.16 -4.10 3.69
N ARG A 63 -10.77 -3.68 2.55
CA ARG A 63 -12.21 -3.39 2.48
C ARG A 63 -13.07 -4.63 2.76
N ALA A 64 -12.64 -5.81 2.30
CA ALA A 64 -13.34 -7.07 2.57
C ALA A 64 -13.28 -7.43 4.06
N ASP A 65 -12.12 -7.25 4.71
CA ASP A 65 -11.93 -7.50 6.14
C ASP A 65 -12.81 -6.56 6.98
N LEU A 66 -12.83 -5.25 6.67
CA LEU A 66 -13.72 -4.29 7.33
C LEU A 66 -15.20 -4.69 7.18
N SER A 67 -15.60 -5.07 5.98
CA SER A 67 -16.97 -5.55 5.72
C SER A 67 -17.34 -6.79 6.56
N ALA A 68 -16.40 -7.74 6.69
CA ALA A 68 -16.59 -8.94 7.50
C ALA A 68 -16.70 -8.59 9.00
N ILE A 69 -15.82 -7.72 9.50
CA ILE A 69 -15.84 -7.24 10.88
C ILE A 69 -17.16 -6.52 11.17
N ARG A 70 -17.59 -5.59 10.31
CA ARG A 70 -18.87 -4.89 10.45
C ARG A 70 -20.04 -5.86 10.56
N ARG A 71 -20.13 -6.83 9.65
CA ARG A 71 -21.19 -7.86 9.67
C ARG A 71 -21.17 -8.66 10.98
N PHE A 72 -19.99 -9.05 11.44
CA PHE A 72 -19.86 -9.84 12.66
C PHE A 72 -20.24 -9.04 13.91
N VAL A 73 -19.79 -7.80 14.01
CA VAL A 73 -20.11 -6.94 15.16
C VAL A 73 -21.58 -6.53 15.17
N THR A 74 -22.16 -6.17 14.02
CA THR A 74 -23.61 -5.90 13.93
C THR A 74 -24.46 -7.11 14.29
N TRP A 75 -23.98 -8.33 14.03
CA TRP A 75 -24.68 -9.54 14.46
C TRP A 75 -24.68 -9.71 15.99
N LEU A 76 -23.58 -9.36 16.66
CA LEU A 76 -23.47 -9.45 18.13
C LEU A 76 -24.18 -8.29 18.85
N GLU A 77 -24.00 -7.06 18.35
CA GLU A 77 -24.56 -5.84 18.90
C GLU A 77 -25.11 -4.98 17.75
N PRO A 78 -26.40 -5.12 17.42
CA PRO A 78 -27.01 -4.43 16.28
C PRO A 78 -26.84 -2.90 16.31
N GLY A 79 -26.76 -2.30 17.51
CA GLY A 79 -26.60 -0.84 17.67
C GLY A 79 -25.25 -0.28 17.22
N ILE A 80 -24.21 -1.12 17.04
CA ILE A 80 -22.88 -0.67 16.61
C ILE A 80 -22.77 -0.51 15.08
N GLY A 81 -23.72 -1.07 14.31
CA GLY A 81 -23.66 -1.06 12.85
C GLY A 81 -23.56 0.33 12.21
N GLU A 82 -24.27 1.33 12.78
CA GLU A 82 -24.25 2.72 12.30
C GLU A 82 -22.92 3.40 12.59
N ALA A 83 -22.38 3.24 13.80
CA ALA A 83 -21.09 3.80 14.19
C ALA A 83 -19.92 3.23 13.35
N MET A 84 -19.98 1.94 13.01
CA MET A 84 -18.99 1.32 12.13
C MET A 84 -19.09 1.81 10.68
N ALA A 85 -20.30 2.05 10.17
CA ALA A 85 -20.50 2.58 8.82
C ALA A 85 -19.94 4.00 8.68
N GLU A 86 -20.10 4.83 9.71
CA GLU A 86 -19.51 6.17 9.75
C GLU A 86 -17.98 6.11 9.80
N MET A 87 -17.41 5.20 10.60
CA MET A 87 -15.96 4.99 10.68
C MET A 87 -15.36 4.52 9.34
N GLU A 88 -16.03 3.61 8.63
CA GLU A 88 -15.61 3.17 7.29
C GLU A 88 -15.58 4.33 6.28
N SER A 89 -16.57 5.23 6.34
CA SER A 89 -16.62 6.39 5.44
C SER A 89 -15.43 7.33 5.63
N GLN A 90 -15.00 7.58 6.87
CA GLN A 90 -13.90 8.50 7.18
C GLN A 90 -12.51 7.93 6.87
N PHE A 91 -12.35 6.61 6.87
CA PHE A 91 -11.06 5.94 6.65
C PHE A 91 -10.80 5.59 5.17
N LEU A 92 -11.83 5.60 4.33
CA LEU A 92 -11.77 5.06 2.96
C LEU A 92 -12.04 6.11 1.86
N GLU A 93 -12.30 7.36 2.26
CA GLU A 93 -12.22 8.59 1.43
C GLU A 93 -10.78 9.12 1.40
#